data_AF-A0A3C0G677-F1
#
_entry.id   AF-A0A3C0G677-F1
#
_cell.length_a   1.000
_cell.length_b   1.000
_cell.length_c   1.000
_cell.angle_alpha   90.00
_cell.angle_beta   90.00
_cell.angle_gamma   90.00
#
_symmetry.space_group_name_H-M   'P 1'
#
loop_
_entity.id
_entity.type
_entity.pdbx_description
1 polymer ?
#
loop_
_entity_poly.entity_id
_entity_poly.type
_entity_poly.pdbx_seq_one_letter_code
_entity_poly.pdbx_strand_id
1 'polypeptide(L)' 'ENAKPLPLAVLNTISTYKDSIQSLYDTGYPKGVQTGLPSLDRLISFNPSNLYVVTGYPSHGKSELVDEI' A
#
# COMPACT_ATOMS: atom_id res chain seq x y z
N GLU A 1 -2.20 14.68 -41.33
CA GLU A 1 -1.93 15.55 -40.16
C GLU A 1 -2.56 14.93 -38.93
N ASN A 2 -1.77 14.22 -38.11
CA ASN A 2 -2.12 13.78 -36.75
C ASN A 2 -0.91 13.01 -36.21
N ALA A 3 0.14 13.74 -35.85
CA ALA A 3 1.29 13.15 -35.18
C ALA A 3 0.90 12.82 -33.74
N LYS A 4 1.05 11.56 -33.32
CA LYS A 4 0.87 11.20 -31.91
C LYS A 4 2.05 11.78 -31.11
N PRO A 5 1.79 12.50 -30.01
CA PRO A 5 2.86 13.04 -29.17
C PRO A 5 3.77 11.92 -28.70
N LEU A 6 5.08 12.15 -28.75
CA LEU A 6 6.06 11.22 -28.20
C LEU A 6 5.84 11.14 -26.68
N PRO A 7 5.63 9.95 -26.10
CA PRO A 7 5.43 9.82 -24.66
C PRO A 7 6.74 10.18 -23.93
N LEU A 8 6.81 11.40 -23.42
CA LEU A 8 7.86 11.82 -22.50
C LEU A 8 7.49 11.28 -21.12
N ALA A 9 8.27 10.32 -20.62
CA ALA A 9 8.00 9.56 -19.39
C ALA A 9 7.75 10.41 -18.13
N VAL A 10 8.07 11.71 -18.17
CA VAL A 10 7.94 12.66 -17.07
C VAL A 10 6.64 13.50 -17.16
N LEU A 11 5.97 13.54 -18.32
CA LEU A 11 4.73 14.31 -18.51
C LEU A 11 3.50 13.42 -18.31
N ASN A 12 3.20 13.11 -17.04
CA ASN A 12 1.95 12.46 -16.70
C ASN A 12 0.86 13.52 -16.51
N THR A 13 -0.18 13.45 -17.34
CA THR A 13 -1.37 14.32 -17.21
C THR A 13 -2.36 13.66 -16.25
N ILE A 14 -3.27 14.43 -15.64
CA ILE A 14 -4.30 13.91 -14.72
C ILE A 14 -5.12 12.78 -15.36
N SER A 15 -5.37 12.85 -16.68
CA SER A 15 -6.05 11.79 -17.44
C SER A 15 -5.35 10.44 -17.37
N THR A 16 -4.02 10.40 -17.22
CA THR A 16 -3.22 9.16 -17.10
C THR A 16 -3.54 8.40 -15.81
N TYR A 17 -3.92 9.09 -14.73
CA TYR A 17 -4.23 8.48 -13.44
C TYR A 17 -5.72 8.32 -13.17
N LYS A 18 -6.58 8.78 -14.09
CA LYS A 18 -8.03 8.84 -13.89
C LYS A 18 -8.60 7.47 -13.48
N ASP A 19 -8.23 6.42 -14.19
CA ASP A 19 -8.74 5.07 -13.95
C ASP A 19 -8.20 4.51 -12.62
N SER A 20 -6.93 4.77 -12.29
CA SER A 20 -6.32 4.35 -11.02
C SER A 20 -6.98 5.02 -9.82
N ILE A 21 -7.28 6.32 -9.94
CA ILE A 21 -7.97 7.08 -8.89
C ILE A 21 -9.42 6.61 -8.76
N GLN A 22 -10.12 6.40 -9.88
CA GLN A 22 -11.49 5.89 -9.88
C GLN A 22 -11.56 4.50 -9.23
N SER A 23 -10.63 3.61 -9.56
CA SER A 23 -10.53 2.28 -8.95
C SER A 23 -10.31 2.35 -7.44
N LEU A 24 -9.42 3.25 -6.97
CA LEU A 24 -9.22 3.48 -5.54
C LEU A 24 -10.47 4.02 -4.84
N TYR A 25 -11.28 4.84 -5.51
CA TYR A 25 -12.53 5.34 -4.98
C TYR A 25 -13.59 4.24 -4.88
N ASP A 26 -13.74 3.44 -5.93
CA ASP A 26 -14.79 2.42 -6.03
C ASP A 26 -14.49 1.18 -5.18
N THR A 27 -13.23 0.74 -5.14
CA THR A 27 -12.82 -0.52 -4.50
C THR A 27 -11.96 -0.33 -3.25
N GLY A 28 -11.51 0.89 -2.98
CA GLY A 28 -10.56 1.16 -1.90
C GLY A 28 -9.16 0.66 -2.21
N TYR A 29 -8.30 0.63 -1.19
CA TYR A 29 -6.99 -0.01 -1.32
C TYR A 29 -7.14 -1.53 -1.37
N PRO A 30 -6.35 -2.22 -2.22
CA PRO A 30 -6.29 -3.67 -2.17
C PRO A 30 -5.85 -4.13 -0.78
N LYS A 31 -6.49 -5.18 -0.27
CA LYS A 31 -6.06 -5.79 0.99
C LYS A 31 -4.65 -6.35 0.81
N GLY A 32 -3.77 -5.98 1.75
CA GLY A 32 -2.42 -6.53 1.82
C GLY A 32 -2.40 -7.94 2.40
N VAL A 33 -1.19 -8.42 2.60
CA VAL A 33 -0.89 -9.68 3.30
C VAL A 33 -1.35 -9.59 4.75
N GLN A 34 -1.99 -10.65 5.23
CA GLN A 34 -2.43 -10.83 6.61
C GLN A 34 -1.36 -11.58 7.39
N THR A 35 -1.20 -11.24 8.67
CA THR A 35 -0.21 -11.85 9.57
C THR A 35 -0.70 -13.15 10.21
N GLY A 36 -1.99 -13.47 10.08
CA GLY A 36 -2.59 -14.65 10.72
C GLY A 36 -3.03 -14.41 12.16
N LEU A 37 -2.83 -13.20 12.69
CA LEU A 37 -3.34 -12.78 14.00
C LEU A 37 -4.68 -12.05 13.80
N PRO A 38 -5.85 -12.66 14.08
CA PRO A 38 -7.14 -12.10 13.68
C PRO A 38 -7.46 -10.73 14.30
N SER A 39 -6.89 -10.44 15.46
CA SER A 39 -7.00 -9.13 16.12
C SER A 39 -6.19 -8.05 15.40
N LEU A 40 -5.00 -8.38 14.88
CA LEU A 40 -4.14 -7.45 14.15
C LEU A 40 -4.61 -7.29 12.70
N ASP A 41 -4.99 -8.38 12.04
CA ASP A 41 -5.49 -8.41 10.66
C ASP A 41 -6.79 -7.64 10.46
N ARG A 42 -7.55 -7.42 11.54
CA ARG A 42 -8.73 -6.55 11.54
C ARG A 42 -8.34 -5.07 11.44
N LEU A 43 -7.16 -4.71 11.93
CA LEU A 43 -6.71 -3.32 12.07
C LEU A 43 -5.79 -2.90 10.93
N ILE A 44 -4.93 -3.80 10.44
CA ILE A 44 -3.91 -3.49 9.44
C ILE A 44 -3.61 -4.71 8.56
N SER A 45 -3.14 -4.43 7.33
CA SER A 45 -2.57 -5.42 6.41
C SER A 45 -1.27 -4.89 5.82
N PHE A 46 -0.37 -5.78 5.41
CA PHE A 46 0.97 -5.44 4.97
C PHE A 46 1.14 -5.57 3.45
N ASN A 47 1.62 -4.52 2.80
CA ASN A 47 1.92 -4.52 1.37
C ASN A 47 3.44 -4.61 1.16
N PRO A 48 3.93 -5.41 0.20
CA PRO A 48 5.34 -5.43 -0.17
C PRO A 48 5.84 -4.03 -0.55
N SER A 49 7.15 -3.80 -0.39
CA SER A 49 7.82 -2.52 -0.70
C SER A 49 7.41 -1.33 0.17
N ASN A 50 6.65 -1.56 1.25
CA ASN A 50 6.40 -0.56 2.28
C ASN A 50 7.32 -0.76 3.49
N LEU A 51 7.69 0.34 4.16
CA LEU A 51 8.40 0.32 5.43
C LEU A 51 7.40 0.38 6.59
N TYR A 52 7.48 -0.59 7.49
CA TYR A 52 6.66 -0.66 8.70
C TYR A 52 7.53 -0.49 9.94
N VAL A 53 7.05 0.27 10.92
CA VAL A 53 7.78 0.57 12.16
C VAL A 53 6.96 0.07 13.35
N VAL A 54 7.55 -0.83 14.14
CA VAL A 54 6.95 -1.36 15.38
C VAL A 54 7.58 -0.67 16.58
N THR A 55 6.76 -0.06 17.43
CA THR A 55 7.21 0.72 18.60
C THR A 55 6.28 0.55 19.80
N GLY A 56 6.74 0.99 20.98
CA GLY A 56 6.07 0.77 22.27
C GLY A 56 7.08 0.66 23.43
N TYR A 57 6.58 0.62 24.67
CA TYR A 57 7.40 0.59 25.88
C TYR A 57 8.38 -0.60 25.92
N PRO A 58 9.56 -0.45 26.54
CA PRO A 58 10.52 -1.55 26.72
C PRO A 58 9.86 -2.81 27.31
N SER A 59 10.27 -3.99 26.83
CA SER A 59 9.74 -5.29 27.30
C SER A 59 8.24 -5.55 27.09
N HIS A 60 7.59 -4.87 26.14
CA HIS A 60 6.17 -5.08 25.80
C HIS A 60 5.94 -6.00 24.57
N GLY A 61 6.83 -6.94 24.29
CA GLY A 61 6.57 -7.93 23.23
C GLY A 61 6.72 -7.43 21.79
N LYS A 62 7.45 -6.34 21.57
CA LYS A 62 7.66 -5.79 20.21
C LYS A 62 8.53 -6.71 19.34
N SER A 63 9.56 -7.30 19.95
CA SER A 63 10.43 -8.27 19.28
C SER A 63 9.65 -9.53 18.97
N GLU A 64 8.91 -10.06 19.96
CA GLU A 64 8.03 -11.22 19.79
C GLU A 64 7.00 -11.01 18.68
N LEU A 65 6.43 -9.81 18.56
CA LEU A 65 5.51 -9.50 17.46
C LEU A 65 6.22 -9.55 16.09
N VAL A 66 7.43 -9.00 15.98
CA VAL A 66 8.17 -9.00 14.72
C VAL A 66 8.69 -10.39 14.35
N ASP A 67 9.01 -11.22 15.33
CA ASP A 67 9.51 -12.58 15.11
C ASP A 67 8.41 -13.55 14.66
N GLU A 68 7.15 -13.30 15.04
CA GLU A 68 5.99 -14.14 14.70
C GLU A 68 5.40 -13.83 13.31
N ILE A 69 5.48 -12.57 12.85
CA ILE A 69 4.87 -12.11 11.58
C ILE A 69 5.79 -12.30 10.37
#